data_AF-A0A673GW46-F1
#
_entry.id   AF-A0A673GW46-F1
#
_cell.length_a   1.000
_cell.length_b   1.000
_cell.length_c   1.000
_cell.angle_alpha   90.00
_cell.angle_beta   90.00
_cell.angle_gamma   90.00
#
_symmetry.space_group_name_H-M   'P 1'
#
loop_
_entity.id
_entity.type
_entity.pdbx_description
1 polymer ?
#
loop_
_entity_poly.entity_id
_entity_poly.type
_entity_poly.pdbx_seq_one_letter_code
_entity_poly.pdbx_strand_id
1 'polypeptide(L)'
;IGLEYTRAHVFQIDPATKRNWIPASKHAVTVSFFYDANKHAYRIISVGGTKAIINSTISHNMTFTKTSQKFGQWADSRANTVYGLGFATEQQLHQFAERFKEVREAARLAREKSQDKMELSNAALSIAAPQDLSDELQSPPVMCVNGPEDKLFRSQSADITLSSEKERIKKMLSEGSICEMNLESELFTLQDSNAKLVAALHEANANVEQWKKQLVAVTF
;
A
#
# COMPACT_ATOMS: atom_id res chain seq x y z
N ILE A 1 -15.95 8.00 1.26
CA ILE A 1 -15.27 6.98 0.43
C ILE A 1 -16.22 5.79 0.34
N GLY A 2 -16.91 5.60 -0.78
CA GLY A 2 -17.97 4.60 -0.91
C GLY A 2 -17.43 3.18 -0.74
N LEU A 3 -18.22 2.30 -0.12
CA LEU A 3 -17.95 0.86 -0.11
C LEU A 3 -18.09 0.35 -1.55
N GLU A 4 -17.01 0.37 -2.31
CA GLU A 4 -17.00 -0.19 -3.65
C GLU A 4 -16.86 -1.71 -3.57
N TYR A 5 -17.90 -2.38 -4.03
CA TYR A 5 -17.97 -3.83 -4.10
C TYR A 5 -18.37 -4.26 -5.52
N THR A 6 -18.06 -5.50 -5.86
CA THR A 6 -18.49 -6.12 -7.11
C THR A 6 -19.16 -7.47 -6.83
N ARG A 7 -19.93 -7.99 -7.79
CA ARG A 7 -20.50 -9.33 -7.72
C ARG A 7 -19.77 -10.27 -8.67
N ALA A 8 -19.27 -11.38 -8.14
CA ALA A 8 -18.55 -12.37 -8.93
C ALA A 8 -18.77 -13.79 -8.36
N HIS A 9 -18.64 -14.80 -9.22
CA HIS A 9 -18.48 -16.19 -8.78
C HIS A 9 -17.05 -16.40 -8.31
N VAL A 10 -16.89 -17.01 -7.14
CA VAL A 10 -15.57 -17.21 -6.53
C VAL A 10 -15.10 -18.64 -6.76
N PHE A 11 -13.84 -18.76 -7.16
CA PHE A 11 -13.14 -20.03 -7.36
C PHE A 11 -11.83 -20.02 -6.57
N GLN A 12 -11.35 -21.21 -6.24
CA GLN A 12 -10.00 -21.42 -5.71
C GLN A 12 -9.30 -22.52 -6.49
N ILE A 13 -7.98 -22.50 -6.56
CA ILE A 13 -7.24 -23.67 -7.03
C ILE A 13 -7.35 -24.77 -5.98
N ASP A 14 -7.67 -25.98 -6.42
CA ASP A 14 -7.68 -27.17 -5.60
C ASP A 14 -6.30 -27.37 -4.95
N PRO A 15 -6.21 -27.41 -3.60
CA PRO A 15 -4.94 -27.54 -2.90
C PRO A 15 -4.24 -28.88 -3.19
N ALA A 16 -4.97 -29.94 -3.57
CA ALA A 16 -4.39 -31.25 -3.88
C ALA A 16 -3.74 -31.27 -5.27
N THR A 17 -4.47 -30.81 -6.29
CA THR A 17 -4.00 -30.89 -7.68
C THR A 17 -3.18 -29.68 -8.13
N LYS A 18 -3.30 -28.53 -7.44
CA LYS A 18 -2.67 -27.24 -7.77
C LYS A 18 -2.92 -26.75 -9.21
N ARG A 19 -3.92 -27.31 -9.89
CA ARG A 19 -4.22 -27.02 -11.31
C ARG A 19 -5.71 -26.81 -11.58
N ASN A 20 -6.58 -27.51 -10.85
CA ASN A 20 -8.02 -27.45 -11.11
C ASN A 20 -8.68 -26.31 -10.32
N TRP A 21 -9.61 -25.61 -10.96
CA TRP A 21 -10.46 -24.63 -10.29
C TRP A 21 -11.64 -25.32 -9.61
N ILE A 22 -11.84 -25.05 -8.32
CA ILE A 22 -13.00 -25.48 -7.54
C ILE A 22 -13.89 -24.28 -7.21
N PRO A 23 -15.22 -24.37 -7.39
CA PRO A 23 -16.12 -23.29 -7.05
C PRO A 23 -16.20 -23.13 -5.52
N ALA A 24 -15.90 -21.94 -5.03
CA ALA A 24 -16.03 -21.57 -3.62
C ALA A 24 -17.41 -20.94 -3.32
N SER A 25 -18.14 -20.49 -4.34
CA SER A 25 -19.52 -20.02 -4.24
C SER A 25 -20.44 -20.65 -5.28
N LYS A 26 -21.69 -20.97 -4.90
CA LYS A 26 -22.71 -21.50 -5.83
C LYS A 26 -23.30 -20.41 -6.75
N HIS A 27 -23.31 -19.17 -6.29
CA HIS A 27 -23.82 -18.01 -7.00
C HIS A 27 -22.82 -16.85 -6.93
N ALA A 28 -23.06 -15.80 -7.71
CA ALA A 28 -22.29 -14.57 -7.61
C ALA A 28 -22.49 -13.93 -6.22
N VAL A 29 -21.39 -13.70 -5.52
CA VAL A 29 -21.34 -13.12 -4.17
C VAL A 29 -20.70 -11.75 -4.23
N THR A 30 -20.92 -10.95 -3.18
CA THR A 30 -20.23 -9.67 -3.01
C THR A 30 -18.76 -9.90 -2.68
N VAL A 31 -17.88 -9.22 -3.41
CA VAL A 31 -16.44 -9.16 -3.19
C VAL A 31 -16.05 -7.70 -3.01
N SER A 32 -15.39 -7.38 -1.92
CA SER A 32 -15.04 -5.98 -1.60
C SER A 32 -13.63 -5.85 -1.04
N PHE A 33 -13.06 -4.67 -1.22
CA PHE A 33 -11.82 -4.26 -0.59
C PHE A 33 -12.12 -3.58 0.75
N PHE A 34 -11.36 -3.92 1.79
CA PHE A 34 -11.49 -3.37 3.13
C PHE A 34 -10.12 -2.97 3.67
N TYR A 35 -10.05 -1.84 4.37
CA TYR A 35 -8.88 -1.48 5.17
C TYR A 35 -9.13 -1.91 6.63
N ASP A 36 -8.30 -2.83 7.11
CA ASP A 36 -8.29 -3.29 8.50
C ASP A 36 -7.40 -2.35 9.32
N ALA A 37 -8.01 -1.37 9.99
CA ALA A 37 -7.30 -0.34 10.74
C ALA A 37 -6.46 -0.92 11.89
N ASN A 38 -6.89 -2.03 12.49
CA ASN A 38 -6.16 -2.68 13.58
C ASN A 38 -4.88 -3.37 13.07
N LYS A 39 -4.92 -3.87 11.84
CA LYS A 39 -3.77 -4.55 11.21
C LYS A 39 -2.98 -3.65 10.26
N HIS A 40 -3.42 -2.41 10.09
CA HIS A 40 -2.87 -1.47 9.11
C HIS A 40 -2.72 -2.09 7.71
N ALA A 41 -3.72 -2.86 7.28
CA ALA A 41 -3.60 -3.69 6.08
C ALA A 41 -4.87 -3.68 5.24
N TYR A 42 -4.71 -3.68 3.92
CA TYR A 42 -5.82 -3.83 2.97
C TYR A 42 -6.13 -5.31 2.72
N ARG A 43 -7.42 -5.63 2.56
CA ARG A 43 -7.91 -7.00 2.42
C ARG A 43 -9.01 -7.10 1.37
N ILE A 44 -9.07 -8.22 0.68
CA ILE A 44 -10.21 -8.63 -0.14
C ILE A 44 -11.04 -9.58 0.70
N ILE A 45 -12.31 -9.24 0.90
CA ILE A 45 -13.25 -10.04 1.70
C ILE A 45 -14.45 -10.42 0.85
N SER A 46 -14.86 -11.68 0.96
CA SER A 46 -16.13 -12.18 0.45
C SER A 46 -16.68 -13.25 1.37
N VAL A 47 -18.00 -13.22 1.58
CA VAL A 47 -18.71 -14.14 2.48
C VAL A 47 -19.75 -14.91 1.67
N GLY A 48 -19.71 -16.24 1.78
CA GLY A 48 -20.68 -17.16 1.21
C GLY A 48 -21.50 -17.80 2.33
N GLY A 49 -22.78 -17.41 2.45
CA GLY A 49 -23.60 -17.80 3.59
C GLY A 49 -23.04 -17.22 4.89
N THR A 50 -22.65 -18.08 5.83
CA THR A 50 -22.03 -17.67 7.12
C THR A 50 -20.50 -17.81 7.14
N LYS A 51 -19.88 -18.24 6.04
CA LYS A 51 -18.45 -18.51 5.98
C LYS A 51 -17.72 -17.49 5.10
N ALA A 52 -16.59 -16.98 5.58
CA ALA A 52 -15.67 -16.22 4.75
C ALA A 52 -15.07 -17.17 3.69
N ILE A 53 -15.27 -16.85 2.42
CA ILE A 53 -14.77 -17.63 1.28
C ILE A 53 -13.61 -16.95 0.56
N ILE A 54 -13.44 -15.63 0.77
CA ILE A 54 -12.20 -14.90 0.49
C ILE A 54 -11.85 -14.12 1.75
N ASN A 55 -10.61 -14.25 2.18
CA ASN A 55 -10.06 -13.45 3.26
C ASN A 55 -8.57 -13.15 3.01
N SER A 56 -8.31 -12.44 1.91
CA SER A 56 -6.96 -12.24 1.38
C SER A 56 -6.39 -10.91 1.84
N THR A 57 -5.18 -10.88 2.41
CA THR A 57 -4.47 -9.63 2.72
C THR A 57 -3.64 -9.22 1.51
N ILE A 58 -3.83 -8.00 1.01
CA ILE A 58 -3.11 -7.52 -0.17
C ILE A 58 -1.69 -7.10 0.22
N SER A 59 -0.69 -7.75 -0.38
CA SER A 59 0.71 -7.32 -0.31
C SER A 59 1.13 -6.57 -1.57
N HIS A 60 2.15 -5.71 -1.46
CA HIS A 60 2.63 -4.88 -2.57
C HIS A 60 3.15 -5.67 -3.79
N ASN A 61 3.53 -6.93 -3.60
CA ASN A 61 3.99 -7.83 -4.66
C ASN A 61 2.88 -8.69 -5.27
N MET A 62 1.64 -8.60 -4.78
CA MET A 62 0.52 -9.31 -5.39
C MET A 62 0.16 -8.72 -6.75
N THR A 63 -0.31 -9.59 -7.64
CA THR A 63 -0.77 -9.21 -8.98
C THR A 63 -2.08 -9.90 -9.27
N PHE A 64 -3.04 -9.13 -9.80
CA PHE A 64 -4.26 -9.65 -10.38
C PHE A 64 -4.07 -9.84 -11.88
N THR A 65 -4.18 -11.08 -12.34
CA THR A 65 -3.99 -11.47 -13.75
C THR A 65 -5.33 -11.81 -14.38
N LYS A 66 -5.68 -11.11 -15.45
CA LYS A 66 -6.84 -11.45 -16.29
C LYS A 66 -6.46 -12.63 -17.18
N THR A 67 -7.24 -13.72 -17.13
CA THR A 67 -6.97 -14.94 -17.91
C THR A 67 -8.08 -15.26 -18.92
N SER A 68 -9.19 -14.52 -18.88
CA SER A 68 -10.17 -14.47 -19.97
C SER A 68 -10.91 -13.13 -19.98
N GLN A 69 -11.89 -12.97 -20.87
CA GLN A 69 -12.71 -11.76 -20.99
C GLN A 69 -13.45 -11.40 -19.68
N LYS A 70 -13.83 -12.40 -18.88
CA LYS A 70 -14.63 -12.21 -17.67
C LYS A 70 -14.06 -12.93 -16.45
N PHE A 71 -12.80 -13.36 -16.52
CA PHE A 71 -12.16 -14.08 -15.43
C PHE A 71 -10.77 -13.52 -15.13
N GLY A 72 -10.46 -13.36 -13.86
CA GLY A 72 -9.13 -13.04 -13.39
C GLY A 72 -8.83 -13.68 -12.04
N GLN A 73 -7.55 -13.70 -11.67
CA GLN A 73 -7.04 -14.45 -10.53
C GLN A 73 -5.88 -13.71 -9.85
N TRP A 74 -5.62 -14.06 -8.59
CA TRP A 74 -4.40 -13.68 -7.87
C TRP A 74 -3.97 -14.80 -6.94
N ALA A 75 -2.66 -14.90 -6.70
CA ALA A 75 -2.10 -15.81 -5.71
C ALA A 75 -1.99 -15.11 -4.35
N ASP A 76 -2.42 -15.80 -3.30
CA ASP A 76 -2.20 -15.40 -1.91
C ASP A 76 -1.25 -16.40 -1.25
N SER A 77 0.04 -16.05 -1.21
CA SER A 77 1.08 -16.89 -0.62
C SER A 77 0.86 -17.14 0.87
N ARG A 78 0.27 -16.17 1.60
CA ARG A 78 0.00 -16.30 3.04
C ARG A 78 -1.10 -17.34 3.29
N ALA A 79 -2.14 -17.32 2.47
CA ALA A 79 -3.22 -18.30 2.53
C ALA A 79 -2.91 -19.61 1.76
N ASN A 80 -1.75 -19.70 1.09
CA ASN A 80 -1.32 -20.82 0.25
C ASN A 80 -2.40 -21.25 -0.77
N THR A 81 -3.07 -20.28 -1.38
CA THR A 81 -4.16 -20.50 -2.32
C THR A 81 -4.10 -19.51 -3.47
N VAL A 82 -4.79 -19.82 -4.56
CA VAL A 82 -4.99 -18.91 -5.68
C VAL A 82 -6.50 -18.70 -5.81
N TYR A 83 -6.92 -17.44 -5.72
CA TYR A 83 -8.33 -17.07 -5.88
C TYR A 83 -8.61 -16.70 -7.33
N GLY A 84 -9.79 -17.05 -7.80
CA GLY A 84 -10.31 -16.71 -9.12
C GLY A 84 -11.69 -16.09 -9.02
N LEU A 85 -11.97 -15.09 -9.86
CA LEU A 85 -13.25 -14.40 -9.92
C LEU A 85 -13.81 -14.43 -11.34
N GLY A 86 -15.02 -14.98 -11.47
CA GLY A 86 -15.82 -14.93 -12.69
C GLY A 86 -16.88 -13.82 -12.62
N PHE A 87 -16.73 -12.80 -13.45
CA PHE A 87 -17.59 -11.60 -13.48
C PHE A 87 -18.74 -11.75 -14.48
N ALA A 88 -19.81 -10.97 -14.30
CA ALA A 88 -20.94 -10.97 -15.24
C ALA A 88 -20.57 -10.28 -16.56
N THR A 89 -19.77 -9.21 -16.49
CA THR A 89 -19.33 -8.41 -17.64
C THR A 89 -17.82 -8.19 -17.65
N GLU A 90 -17.26 -7.92 -18.83
CA GLU A 90 -15.84 -7.55 -18.99
C GLU A 90 -15.51 -6.25 -18.25
N GLN A 91 -16.44 -5.30 -18.25
CA GLN A 91 -16.29 -4.02 -17.54
C GLN A 91 -16.08 -4.22 -16.03
N GLN A 92 -16.81 -5.15 -15.40
CA GLN A 92 -16.63 -5.47 -13.98
C GLN A 92 -15.25 -6.07 -13.71
N LEU A 93 -14.75 -6.94 -14.59
CA LEU A 93 -13.38 -7.48 -14.50
C LEU A 93 -12.35 -6.34 -14.59
N HIS A 94 -12.52 -5.43 -15.55
CA HIS A 94 -11.62 -4.31 -15.75
C HIS A 94 -11.60 -3.39 -14.53
N GLN A 95 -12.78 -2.99 -14.02
CA GLN A 95 -12.90 -2.15 -12.84
C GLN A 95 -12.23 -2.80 -11.62
N PHE A 96 -12.45 -4.09 -11.40
CA PHE A 96 -11.82 -4.81 -10.30
C PHE A 96 -10.30 -4.85 -10.42
N ALA A 97 -9.77 -5.05 -11.64
CA ALA A 97 -8.33 -5.07 -11.89
C ALA A 97 -7.67 -3.72 -11.59
N GLU A 98 -8.28 -2.60 -11.99
CA GLU A 98 -7.76 -1.26 -11.67
C GLU A 98 -7.81 -0.99 -10.17
N ARG A 99 -8.91 -1.33 -9.49
CA ARG A 99 -8.99 -1.21 -8.03
C ARG A 99 -8.00 -2.08 -7.29
N PHE A 100 -7.72 -3.27 -7.80
CA PHE A 100 -6.66 -4.10 -7.23
C PHE A 100 -5.30 -3.39 -7.27
N LYS A 101 -4.96 -2.71 -8.38
CA LYS A 101 -3.72 -1.94 -8.49
C LYS A 101 -3.69 -0.78 -7.50
N GLU A 102 -4.76 0.01 -7.44
CA GLU A 102 -4.86 1.14 -6.50
C GLU A 102 -4.68 0.70 -5.05
N VAL A 103 -5.38 -0.36 -4.64
CA VAL A 103 -5.31 -0.87 -3.27
C VAL A 103 -3.95 -1.50 -2.97
N ARG A 104 -3.29 -2.11 -3.96
CA ARG A 104 -1.92 -2.62 -3.82
C ARG A 104 -0.92 -1.48 -3.59
N GLU A 105 -1.03 -0.37 -4.33
CA GLU A 105 -0.19 0.81 -4.10
C GLU A 105 -0.46 1.43 -2.74
N ALA A 106 -1.73 1.53 -2.33
CA ALA A 106 -2.10 1.99 -0.99
C ALA A 106 -1.52 1.07 0.11
N ALA A 107 -1.46 -0.25 -0.13
CA ALA A 107 -0.84 -1.19 0.78
C ALA A 107 0.69 -1.03 0.86
N ARG A 108 1.36 -0.64 -0.24
CA ARG A 108 2.79 -0.29 -0.22
C ARG A 108 3.04 0.93 0.66
N LEU A 109 2.30 2.02 0.44
CA LEU A 109 2.42 3.26 1.20
C LEU A 109 2.09 3.08 2.70
N ALA A 110 1.09 2.26 3.02
CA ALA A 110 0.74 1.97 4.41
C ALA A 110 1.87 1.25 5.18
N ARG A 111 2.65 0.40 4.50
CA ARG A 111 3.82 -0.27 5.10
C ARG A 111 4.97 0.69 5.32
N GLU A 112 5.28 1.55 4.36
CA GLU A 112 6.32 2.58 4.48
C GLU A 112 6.03 3.52 5.66
N LYS A 113 4.81 4.05 5.74
CA LYS A 113 4.37 4.90 6.87
C LYS A 113 4.46 4.20 8.23
N SER A 114 4.22 2.89 8.27
CA SER A 114 4.31 2.11 9.51
C SER A 114 5.77 1.85 9.92
N GLN A 115 6.66 1.68 8.95
CA GLN A 115 8.10 1.50 9.19
C GLN A 115 8.76 2.80 9.67
N ASP A 116 8.46 3.94 9.04
CA ASP A 116 8.97 5.25 9.47
C ASP A 116 8.57 5.58 10.92
N LYS A 117 7.33 5.25 11.30
CA LYS A 117 6.84 5.43 12.67
C LYS A 117 7.60 4.55 13.68
N MET A 118 8.01 3.35 13.26
CA MET A 118 8.77 2.42 14.10
C MET A 118 10.23 2.86 14.25
N GLU A 119 10.86 3.34 13.18
CA GLU A 119 12.24 3.86 13.20
C GLU A 119 12.36 5.11 14.08
N LEU A 120 11.39 6.04 14.03
CA LEU A 120 11.35 7.21 14.92
C LEU A 120 11.12 6.85 16.40
N SER A 121 10.33 5.82 16.69
CA SER A 121 10.16 5.33 18.07
C SER A 121 11.41 4.63 18.63
N ASN A 122 12.16 3.93 17.77
CA ASN A 122 13.40 3.26 18.18
C ASN A 122 14.54 4.27 18.39
N ALA A 123 14.61 5.32 17.57
CA ALA A 123 15.58 6.40 17.76
C ALA A 123 15.36 7.17 19.08
N ALA A 124 14.10 7.39 19.49
CA ALA A 124 13.77 8.09 20.73
C ALA A 124 14.14 7.31 22.01
N LEU A 125 14.19 5.98 21.97
CA LEU A 125 14.61 5.14 23.11
C LEU A 125 16.13 5.09 23.30
N SER A 126 16.91 5.51 22.30
CA SER A 126 18.39 5.45 22.34
C SER A 126 19.05 6.73 22.88
N ILE A 127 18.29 7.77 23.24
CA ILE A 127 18.83 9.08 23.68
C ILE A 127 18.74 9.27 25.22
N ALA A 128 18.30 8.24 25.97
CA ALA A 128 18.23 8.30 27.44
C ALA A 128 19.26 7.36 28.11
N ALA A 129 20.54 7.59 27.86
CA ALA A 129 21.60 7.16 28.79
C ALA A 129 22.84 8.07 28.61
N PRO A 130 23.18 8.91 29.60
CA PRO A 130 24.47 9.57 29.64
C PRO A 130 25.56 8.50 29.82
N GLN A 131 26.65 8.73 29.09
CA GLN A 131 27.86 7.94 29.08
C GLN A 131 28.43 7.77 30.49
N ASP A 132 28.79 6.53 30.85
CA ASP A 132 29.89 6.30 31.76
C ASP A 132 30.75 5.15 31.25
N LEU A 133 32.06 5.35 31.38
CA LEU A 133 33.14 4.58 30.79
C LEU A 133 33.19 3.15 31.34
N SER A 134 33.27 2.13 30.48
CA SER A 134 34.06 0.92 30.74
C SER A 134 34.17 0.03 29.51
N ASP A 135 35.39 -0.51 29.37
CA ASP A 135 35.91 -1.40 28.34
C ASP A 135 35.18 -2.75 28.17
N GLU A 136 35.57 -3.42 27.07
CA GLU A 136 35.50 -4.86 26.78
C GLU A 136 34.25 -5.45 26.11
N LEU A 137 34.37 -5.58 24.78
CA LEU A 137 34.41 -6.84 24.02
C LEU A 137 33.62 -8.04 24.58
N GLN A 138 32.63 -8.52 23.80
CA GLN A 138 32.48 -9.96 23.50
C GLN A 138 31.44 -10.23 22.40
N SER A 139 31.92 -10.30 21.15
CA SER A 139 31.31 -11.15 20.12
C SER A 139 31.84 -12.58 20.29
N PRO A 140 31.06 -13.65 20.13
CA PRO A 140 31.59 -15.01 20.20
C PRO A 140 32.48 -15.32 18.97
N PRO A 141 33.65 -15.97 19.15
CA PRO A 141 34.65 -16.16 18.08
C PRO A 141 34.53 -17.48 17.31
N VAL A 142 35.47 -17.66 16.36
CA VAL A 142 36.03 -18.90 15.76
C VAL A 142 35.52 -19.30 14.35
N MET A 143 36.31 -19.55 13.29
CA MET A 143 37.76 -19.68 13.05
C MET A 143 38.14 -19.25 11.61
N CYS A 144 39.38 -18.78 11.42
CA CYS A 144 40.05 -18.61 10.11
C CYS A 144 40.93 -19.83 9.76
N VAL A 145 41.45 -19.83 8.51
CA VAL A 145 42.63 -20.56 7.93
C VAL A 145 42.22 -21.58 6.84
N ASN A 146 42.52 -21.36 5.54
CA ASN A 146 43.84 -21.44 4.87
C ASN A 146 43.96 -20.52 3.61
N GLY A 147 45.11 -19.87 3.39
CA GLY A 147 45.46 -18.92 2.28
C GLY A 147 45.93 -19.56 0.95
N PRO A 148 46.83 -18.96 0.11
CA PRO A 148 47.39 -17.60 0.02
C PRO A 148 47.23 -16.93 -1.39
N GLU A 149 47.81 -15.73 -1.55
CA GLU A 149 47.70 -14.73 -2.64
C GLU A 149 48.13 -15.16 -4.06
N ASP A 150 47.48 -14.62 -5.11
CA ASP A 150 48.17 -14.09 -6.30
C ASP A 150 47.28 -13.22 -7.23
N LYS A 151 47.95 -12.33 -7.97
CA LYS A 151 47.47 -11.12 -8.65
C LYS A 151 46.70 -11.37 -9.97
N LEU A 152 45.92 -10.35 -10.39
CA LEU A 152 45.93 -9.63 -11.71
C LEU A 152 44.54 -9.36 -12.35
N PHE A 153 44.37 -8.09 -12.75
CA PHE A 153 43.44 -7.50 -13.75
C PHE A 153 41.95 -7.31 -13.43
N ARG A 154 41.61 -6.16 -12.82
CA ARG A 154 40.31 -5.48 -13.05
C ARG A 154 40.44 -4.59 -14.29
N SER A 155 39.74 -4.93 -15.36
CA SER A 155 39.76 -4.22 -16.65
C SER A 155 39.25 -2.77 -16.55
N GLN A 156 40.04 -1.80 -17.02
CA GLN A 156 39.72 -0.35 -17.07
C GLN A 156 38.42 -0.01 -17.84
N SER A 157 37.90 -0.93 -18.66
CA SER A 157 36.67 -0.69 -19.43
C SER A 157 35.40 -0.66 -18.56
N ALA A 158 35.38 -1.31 -17.39
CA ALA A 158 34.22 -1.32 -16.51
C ALA A 158 34.04 0.00 -15.74
N ASP A 159 35.14 0.72 -15.47
CA ASP A 159 35.12 1.98 -14.72
C ASP A 159 34.56 3.15 -15.56
N ILE A 160 34.79 3.15 -16.88
CA ILE A 160 34.28 4.20 -17.78
C ILE A 160 32.74 4.13 -17.88
N THR A 161 32.18 2.91 -17.97
CA THR A 161 30.73 2.71 -18.06
C THR A 161 30.03 3.05 -16.74
N LEU A 162 30.60 2.63 -15.60
CA LEU A 162 30.06 2.94 -14.27
C LEU A 162 30.12 4.45 -13.96
N SER A 163 31.18 5.14 -14.40
CA SER A 163 31.31 6.60 -14.25
C SER A 163 30.26 7.34 -15.06
N SER A 164 29.99 6.91 -16.30
CA SER A 164 28.96 7.50 -17.16
C SER A 164 27.54 7.28 -16.61
N GLU A 165 27.27 6.10 -16.04
CA GLU A 165 25.99 5.79 -15.39
C GLU A 165 25.79 6.62 -14.11
N LYS A 166 26.85 6.78 -13.31
CA LYS A 166 26.83 7.61 -12.10
C LYS A 166 26.56 9.09 -12.42
N GLU A 167 27.15 9.63 -13.47
CA GLU A 167 26.88 11.01 -13.92
C GLU A 167 25.45 11.17 -14.47
N ARG A 168 24.91 10.16 -15.17
CA ARG A 168 23.49 10.16 -15.60
C ARG A 168 22.52 10.15 -14.42
N ILE A 169 22.74 9.28 -13.43
CA ILE A 169 21.92 9.21 -12.22
C ILE A 169 22.02 10.51 -11.41
N LYS A 170 23.22 11.09 -11.30
CA LYS A 170 23.45 12.37 -10.61
C LYS A 170 22.73 13.52 -11.32
N LYS A 171 22.67 13.51 -12.66
CA LYS A 171 21.92 14.51 -13.43
C LYS A 171 20.41 14.36 -13.24
N MET A 172 19.89 13.13 -13.20
CA MET A 172 18.48 12.86 -12.90
C MET A 172 18.07 13.25 -11.46
N LEU A 173 19.00 13.24 -10.51
CA LEU A 173 18.74 13.69 -9.13
C LEU A 173 18.79 15.21 -8.98
N SER A 174 19.49 15.92 -9.88
CA SER A 174 19.61 17.38 -9.85
C SER A 174 18.50 18.09 -10.61
N GLU A 175 17.82 17.41 -11.53
CA GLU A 175 16.64 17.89 -12.23
C GLU A 175 15.41 17.30 -11.52
N GLY A 176 14.83 18.04 -10.58
CA GLY A 176 13.69 17.62 -9.77
C GLY A 176 12.61 16.90 -10.58
N SER A 177 12.12 15.79 -10.04
CA SER A 177 11.15 14.93 -10.72
C SER A 177 9.89 15.72 -11.04
N ILE A 178 9.36 15.59 -12.27
CA ILE A 178 8.07 16.16 -12.70
C ILE A 178 6.92 15.81 -11.73
N CYS A 179 7.08 14.73 -10.95
CA CYS A 179 6.17 14.31 -9.89
C CYS A 179 6.14 15.27 -8.67
N GLU A 180 7.29 15.84 -8.30
CA GLU A 180 7.46 16.68 -7.11
C GLU A 180 6.79 18.05 -7.28
N MET A 181 6.96 18.67 -8.45
CA MET A 181 6.28 19.92 -8.80
C MET A 181 4.75 19.76 -8.85
N ASN A 182 4.26 18.58 -9.25
CA ASN A 182 2.83 18.30 -9.30
C ASN A 182 2.23 18.18 -7.88
N LEU A 183 2.95 17.50 -6.98
CA LEU A 183 2.57 17.35 -5.56
C LEU A 183 2.54 18.68 -4.81
N GLU A 184 3.55 19.55 -5.00
CA GLU A 184 3.57 20.87 -4.36
C GLU A 184 2.40 21.75 -4.82
N SER A 185 2.09 21.72 -6.12
CA SER A 185 0.97 22.49 -6.69
C SER A 185 -0.40 21.99 -6.21
N GLU A 186 -0.56 20.67 -6.07
CA GLU A 186 -1.77 20.06 -5.53
C GLU A 186 -1.93 20.36 -4.04
N LEU A 187 -0.85 20.31 -3.27
CA LEU A 187 -0.84 20.66 -1.86
C LEU A 187 -1.27 22.12 -1.64
N PHE A 188 -0.75 23.05 -2.43
CA PHE A 188 -1.13 24.46 -2.36
C PHE A 188 -2.62 24.65 -2.69
N THR A 189 -3.11 24.01 -3.76
CA THR A 189 -4.53 24.08 -4.15
C THR A 189 -5.45 23.52 -3.08
N LEU A 190 -5.06 22.41 -2.45
CA LEU A 190 -5.81 21.80 -1.35
C LEU A 190 -5.81 22.69 -0.10
N GLN A 191 -4.69 23.33 0.23
CA GLN A 191 -4.61 24.28 1.33
C GLN A 191 -5.53 25.50 1.13
N ASP A 192 -5.52 26.08 -0.07
CA ASP A 192 -6.43 27.19 -0.43
C ASP A 192 -7.90 26.78 -0.36
N SER A 193 -8.24 25.60 -0.89
CA SER A 193 -9.59 25.03 -0.80
C SER A 193 -10.03 24.80 0.65
N ASN A 194 -9.16 24.25 1.49
CA ASN A 194 -9.44 24.07 2.91
C ASN A 194 -9.65 25.41 3.65
N ALA A 195 -8.85 26.43 3.34
CA ALA A 195 -9.04 27.76 3.92
C ALA A 195 -10.42 28.35 3.56
N LYS A 196 -10.84 28.19 2.31
CA LYS A 196 -12.17 28.60 1.84
C LYS A 196 -13.30 27.84 2.54
N LEU A 197 -13.16 26.53 2.70
CA LEU A 197 -14.14 25.70 3.40
C LEU A 197 -14.26 26.08 4.88
N VAL A 198 -13.14 26.36 5.55
CA VAL A 198 -13.13 26.83 6.94
C VAL A 198 -13.83 28.19 7.06
N ALA A 199 -13.55 29.13 6.16
CA ALA A 199 -14.22 30.43 6.14
C ALA A 199 -15.74 30.29 5.92
N ALA A 200 -16.16 29.48 4.94
CA ALA A 200 -17.57 29.21 4.66
C ALA A 200 -18.28 28.53 5.85
N LEU A 201 -17.57 27.64 6.56
CA LEU A 201 -18.10 27.00 7.76
C LEU A 201 -18.31 28.02 8.89
N HIS A 202 -17.33 28.90 9.12
CA HIS A 202 -17.46 29.98 10.11
C HIS A 202 -18.64 30.91 9.78
N GLU A 203 -18.78 31.29 8.51
CA GLU A 203 -19.89 32.13 8.05
C GLU A 203 -21.25 31.43 8.22
N ALA A 204 -21.35 30.15 7.82
CA ALA A 204 -22.57 29.37 8.02
C ALA A 204 -22.94 29.26 9.51
N ASN A 205 -21.95 29.08 10.38
CA ASN A 205 -22.17 29.00 11.82
C ASN A 205 -22.64 30.35 12.39
N ALA A 206 -22.06 31.47 11.95
CA ALA A 206 -22.50 32.81 12.32
C ALA A 206 -23.93 33.09 11.84
N ASN A 207 -24.26 32.68 10.62
CA ASN A 207 -25.60 32.79 10.07
C ASN A 207 -26.60 32.00 10.93
N VAL A 208 -26.31 30.73 11.25
CA VAL A 208 -27.17 29.91 12.13
C VAL A 208 -27.45 30.61 13.46
N GLU A 209 -26.43 31.19 14.10
CA GLU A 209 -26.62 31.93 15.35
C GLU A 209 -27.46 33.20 15.18
N GLN A 210 -27.33 33.89 14.04
CA GLN A 210 -28.19 35.02 13.70
C GLN A 210 -29.65 34.59 13.48
N TRP A 211 -29.89 33.50 12.74
CA TRP A 211 -31.22 32.93 12.54
C TRP A 211 -31.87 32.51 13.86
N LYS A 212 -31.10 31.90 14.77
CA LYS A 212 -31.59 31.58 16.12
C LYS A 212 -32.01 32.82 16.90
N LYS A 213 -31.21 33.88 16.87
CA LYS A 213 -31.57 35.16 17.53
C LYS A 213 -32.83 35.79 16.95
N GLN A 214 -32.96 35.79 15.63
CA GLN A 214 -34.17 36.29 14.95
C GLN A 214 -35.39 35.44 15.31
N LEU A 215 -35.27 34.11 15.35
CA LEU A 215 -36.37 33.22 15.72
C LEU A 215 -36.90 33.54 17.13
N VAL A 216 -36.00 33.73 18.09
CA VAL A 216 -36.34 34.13 19.48
C VAL A 216 -36.98 35.52 19.54
N ALA A 217 -36.55 36.46 18.69
CA ALA A 217 -37.11 37.81 18.63
C ALA A 217 -38.54 37.86 18.04
N VAL A 218 -38.94 36.86 17.24
CA VAL A 218 -40.25 36.77 16.58
C VAL A 218 -41.25 35.94 17.42
N THR A 219 -40.81 35.35 18.55
CA THR A 219 -41.66 34.48 19.40
C THR A 219 -42.42 35.21 20.52
N PHE A 220 -42.68 36.51 20.40
CA PHE A 220 -43.48 37.31 21.34
C PHE A 220 -44.82 37.74 20.73
#